data_AF-A0ABD2NGG3-F1
#
_entry.id   AF-A0ABD2NGG3-F1
#
_cell.length_a   1.000
_cell.length_b   1.000
_cell.length_c   1.000
_cell.angle_alpha   90.00
_cell.angle_beta   90.00
_cell.angle_gamma   90.00
#
_symmetry.space_group_name_H-M   'P 1'
#
loop_
_entity.id
_entity.type
_entity.pdbx_description
1 polymer ?
#
loop_
_entity_poly.entity_id
_entity_poly.type
_entity_poly.pdbx_seq_one_letter_code
_entity_poly.pdbx_strand_id
1 'polypeptide(L)' 'MVEVPNILANSFADFFTCDPDRLPNPATPRNLNELCDIEITPSLVKEHLTTLDTTSAPGLDGITALLLKDCASS' A
#
# COMPACT_ATOMS: atom_id res chain seq x y z
N MET A 1 10.30 29.02 -19.89
CA MET A 1 9.92 28.64 -18.50
C MET A 1 8.53 28.02 -18.54
N VAL A 2 8.45 26.85 -19.16
CA VAL A 2 7.22 26.04 -19.31
C VAL A 2 7.76 24.63 -19.39
N GLU A 3 7.29 23.69 -18.57
CA GLU A 3 7.19 22.28 -19.00
C GLU A 3 6.71 21.30 -17.92
N VAL A 4 6.74 21.61 -16.63
CA VAL A 4 6.28 20.64 -15.61
C VAL A 4 4.81 20.22 -15.78
N PRO A 5 3.84 21.14 -16.04
CA PRO A 5 2.45 20.74 -16.26
C PRO A 5 2.27 19.92 -17.54
N ASN A 6 3.06 20.23 -18.58
CA ASN A 6 3.00 19.52 -19.86
C ASN A 6 3.59 18.12 -19.73
N ILE A 7 4.65 17.93 -18.94
CA ILE A 7 5.23 16.60 -18.68
C ILE A 7 4.22 15.70 -17.95
N LEU A 8 3.52 16.22 -16.95
CA LEU A 8 2.51 15.45 -16.21
C LEU A 8 1.30 15.13 -17.10
N ALA A 9 0.80 16.11 -17.86
CA ALA A 9 -0.31 15.91 -18.78
C ALA A 9 0.03 14.91 -19.90
N ASN A 10 1.25 14.99 -20.45
CA ASN A 10 1.73 14.06 -21.48
C ASN A 10 1.92 12.65 -20.90
N SER A 11 2.45 12.51 -19.69
CA SER A 11 2.59 11.21 -19.02
C SER A 11 1.22 10.56 -18.75
N PHE A 12 0.22 11.37 -18.39
CA PHE A 12 -1.14 10.88 -18.18
C PHE A 12 -1.80 10.49 -19.50
N ALA A 13 -1.64 11.29 -20.56
CA ALA A 13 -2.13 10.98 -21.89
C ALA A 13 -1.50 9.70 -22.45
N ASP A 14 -0.18 9.51 -22.29
CA ASP A 14 0.54 8.30 -22.72
C ASP A 14 0.04 7.05 -21.99
N PHE A 15 -0.30 7.16 -20.69
CA PHE A 15 -0.85 6.05 -19.93
C PHE A 15 -2.26 5.64 -20.39
N PHE A 16 -3.11 6.60 -20.75
CA PHE A 16 -4.50 6.36 -21.18
C PHE A 16 -4.67 6.11 -22.69
N THR A 17 -3.67 6.45 -23.50
CA THR A 17 -3.62 6.11 -24.94
C THR A 17 -2.82 4.82 -25.21
N CYS A 18 -2.24 4.23 -24.16
CA CYS A 18 -1.55 2.96 -24.26
C CYS A 18 -2.54 1.89 -24.75
N ASP A 19 -2.22 1.31 -25.90
CA ASP A 19 -2.94 0.23 -26.58
C ASP A 19 -3.47 -0.79 -25.55
N PRO A 20 -4.77 -1.17 -25.55
CA PRO A 20 -5.30 -2.14 -24.60
C PRO A 20 -4.53 -3.46 -24.56
N ASP A 21 -3.80 -3.81 -25.64
CA ASP A 21 -2.90 -4.97 -25.69
C ASP A 21 -1.62 -4.83 -24.82
N ARG A 22 -1.32 -3.62 -24.34
CA ARG A 22 -0.21 -3.31 -23.42
C ARG A 22 -0.65 -3.20 -21.96
N LEU A 23 -1.95 -3.28 -21.67
CA LEU A 23 -2.43 -3.37 -20.29
C LEU A 23 -2.05 -4.74 -19.73
N PRO A 24 -1.59 -4.83 -18.47
CA PRO A 24 -1.34 -6.12 -17.85
C PRO A 24 -2.62 -6.95 -17.90
N ASN A 25 -2.54 -8.10 -18.57
CA ASN A 25 -3.70 -8.95 -18.83
C ASN A 25 -4.40 -9.29 -17.49
N PRO A 26 -5.66 -8.88 -17.28
CA PRO A 26 -6.36 -9.18 -16.03
C PRO A 26 -6.62 -10.68 -15.84
N ALA A 27 -6.49 -11.48 -16.91
CA ALA A 27 -6.56 -12.94 -16.91
C ALA A 27 -5.21 -13.62 -16.62
N THR A 28 -4.14 -12.86 -16.34
CA THR A 28 -2.93 -13.44 -15.73
C THR A 28 -3.37 -14.09 -14.42
N PRO A 29 -3.06 -15.37 -14.16
CA PRO A 29 -3.40 -15.99 -12.90
C PRO A 29 -2.76 -15.18 -11.79
N ARG A 30 -3.57 -14.37 -11.10
CA ARG A 30 -3.16 -13.76 -9.84
C ARG A 30 -2.87 -14.96 -8.94
N ASN A 31 -1.71 -15.01 -8.29
CA ASN A 31 -1.52 -15.93 -7.19
C ASN A 31 -2.54 -15.54 -6.11
N LEU A 32 -3.72 -16.15 -6.18
CA LEU A 32 -4.87 -15.83 -5.32
C LEU A 32 -4.63 -16.24 -3.86
N ASN A 33 -3.49 -16.86 -3.55
CA ASN A 33 -3.25 -17.59 -2.32
C ASN A 33 -2.01 -17.17 -1.52
N GLU A 34 -1.29 -16.10 -1.88
CA GLU A 34 -0.08 -15.74 -1.11
C GLU A 34 -0.37 -15.40 0.36
N LEU A 35 -1.62 -15.02 0.68
CA LEU A 35 -2.07 -14.78 2.06
C LEU A 35 -2.65 -16.03 2.74
N CYS A 36 -3.06 -17.06 1.99
CA CYS A 36 -3.61 -18.29 2.57
C CYS A 36 -2.54 -19.13 3.28
N ASP A 37 -1.27 -18.95 2.88
CA ASP A 37 -0.13 -19.65 3.48
C ASP A 37 0.50 -18.88 4.65
N ILE A 38 0.02 -17.67 4.96
CA ILE A 38 0.53 -16.87 6.08
C ILE A 38 -0.24 -17.23 7.35
N GLU A 39 0.44 -17.93 8.26
CA GLU A 39 -0.09 -18.15 9.61
C GLU A 39 -0.02 -16.84 10.41
N ILE A 40 -1.18 -16.21 10.63
CA ILE A 40 -1.28 -15.01 11.48
C ILE A 40 -1.21 -15.43 12.94
N THR A 41 -0.02 -15.33 13.52
CA THR A 41 0.23 -15.66 14.93
C THR A 41 0.25 -14.40 15.81
N PRO A 42 -0.06 -14.52 17.12
CA PRO A 42 0.04 -13.39 18.04
C PRO A 42 1.45 -12.77 18.09
N SER A 43 2.50 -13.58 17.93
CA SER A 43 3.88 -13.11 17.86
C SER A 43 4.14 -12.25 16.62
N LEU A 44 3.65 -12.67 15.45
CA LEU A 44 3.79 -11.92 14.20
C LEU A 44 3.09 -10.56 14.30
N VAL A 45 1.89 -10.54 14.87
CA VAL A 45 1.13 -9.29 15.08
C VAL A 45 1.86 -8.38 16.06
N LYS A 46 2.35 -8.92 17.19
CA LYS A 46 3.10 -8.14 18.18
C LYS A 46 4.37 -7.52 17.58
N GLU A 47 5.13 -8.29 16.81
CA GLU A 47 6.32 -7.80 16.09
C GLU A 47 5.96 -6.58 15.24
N HIS A 48 4.96 -6.71 14.38
CA HIS A 48 4.53 -5.62 13.49
C HIS A 48 4.08 -4.39 14.26
N LEU A 49 3.25 -4.54 15.29
CA LEU A 49 2.77 -3.43 16.11
C LEU A 49 3.90 -2.69 16.83
N THR A 50 4.94 -3.40 17.29
CA THR A 50 6.09 -2.77 17.95
C THR A 50 6.98 -1.97 17.00
N THR A 51 6.97 -2.32 15.71
CA THR A 51 7.77 -1.65 14.66
C THR A 51 7.07 -0.48 13.97
N LEU A 52 5.82 -0.17 14.37
CA LEU A 52 5.07 0.96 13.79
C LEU A 52 5.80 2.30 13.96
N ASP A 53 5.79 3.10 12.90
CA ASP A 53 6.20 4.50 12.93
C ASP A 53 5.16 5.35 13.68
N THR A 54 5.58 5.93 14.80
CA THR A 54 4.72 6.74 15.67
C THR A 54 4.68 8.22 15.28
N THR A 55 5.43 8.64 14.26
CA THR A 55 5.47 10.03 13.79
C THR A 55 4.36 10.35 12.79
N SER A 56 3.73 9.32 12.23
CA SER A 56 2.63 9.45 11.29
C SER A 56 1.32 9.91 11.96
N ALA A 57 0.56 10.74 11.25
CA ALA A 57 -0.78 11.15 11.68
C ALA A 57 -1.74 9.95 11.70
N PRO A 58 -2.74 9.93 12.61
CA PRO A 58 -3.73 8.88 12.65
C PRO A 58 -4.55 8.81 11.36
N GLY A 59 -5.07 7.61 11.07
CA GLY A 59 -5.99 7.38 9.96
C GLY A 59 -7.38 7.96 10.22
N LEU A 60 -8.31 7.65 9.31
CA LEU A 60 -9.71 8.08 9.43
C LEU A 60 -10.44 7.49 10.64
N ASP A 61 -9.90 6.42 11.22
CA ASP A 61 -10.37 5.78 12.47
C ASP A 61 -9.92 6.53 13.73
N GLY A 62 -9.01 7.50 13.62
CA GLY A 62 -8.46 8.25 14.74
C GLY A 62 -7.50 7.44 15.63
N ILE A 63 -7.16 6.20 15.25
CA ILE A 63 -6.28 5.35 16.03
C ILE A 63 -4.83 5.72 15.69
N THR A 64 -4.06 6.10 16.72
CA THR A 64 -2.65 6.45 16.53
C THR A 64 -1.76 5.20 16.57
N ALA A 65 -0.66 5.23 15.82
CA ALA A 65 0.36 4.19 15.86
C ALA A 65 0.97 4.03 17.27
N LEU A 66 1.04 5.12 18.05
CA LEU A 66 1.49 5.09 19.45
C LEU A 66 0.57 4.23 20.32
N LEU A 67 -0.75 4.42 20.22
CA LEU A 67 -1.73 3.65 20.98
C LEU A 67 -1.61 2.15 20.69
N LEU A 68 -1.48 1.79 19.41
CA LEU A 68 -1.32 0.40 18.99
C LEU A 68 -0.05 -0.24 19.55
N LYS A 69 1.05 0.53 19.60
CA LYS A 69 2.33 0.08 20.16
C LYS A 69 2.30 -0.11 21.68
N ASP A 70 1.60 0.78 22.38
CA ASP A 70 1.39 0.66 23.83
C ASP A 70 0.56 -0.59 24.17
N CYS A 71 -0.51 -0.85 23.40
CA CYS A 71 -1.32 -2.07 23.54
C CYS A 71 -0.54 -3.35 23.30
N ALA A 72 0.40 -3.36 22.36
CA ALA A 72 1.24 -4.53 22.07
C ALA A 72 2.32 -4.81 23.15
N SER A 73 2.65 -3.79 23.94
CA SER A 73 3.69 -3.85 24.97
C SER A 73 3.17 -4.27 26.35
N SER A 74 1.84 -4.26 26.55
CA SER A 74 1.15 -4.78 27.73
C SER A 74 1.05 -6.31 27.71
#